data_AF-A0A7K6LTX8-F1
#
_entry.id   AF-A0A7K6LTX8-F1
#
_cell.length_a   1.000
_cell.length_b   1.000
_cell.length_c   1.000
_cell.angle_alpha   90.00
_cell.angle_beta   90.00
_cell.angle_gamma   90.00
#
_symmetry.space_group_name_H-M   'P 1'
#
loop_
_entity.id
_entity.type
_entity.pdbx_description
1 polymer ?
#
loop_
_entity_poly.entity_id
_entity_poly.type
_entity_poly.pdbx_seq_one_letter_code
_entity_poly.pdbx_strand_id
1 'polypeptide(L)'
;VKKLLTFLSCLYFLPQVCGSIILGVSIWIRVSGAQQVNPCSHTSITMFAGVNLLIAVGAIIMVLGFLGCCGAIKESRCMLMLFFIGLLLIVILQVTGGILGAVYKSKVELAVNLTLEANVDALQSTTGVYKEYQESFQEFERENQCCGLLNGPKDWGENFNKPFSKICQCDLENPSSSDLCTKYQGRYIYKK
;
A
#
# COMPACT_ATOMS: atom_id res chain seq x y z
N VAL A 1 1.86 -16.26 37.29
CA VAL A 1 2.18 -14.84 37.04
C VAL A 1 3.40 -14.66 36.15
N LYS A 2 4.62 -15.09 36.54
CA LYS A 2 5.84 -14.93 35.71
C LYS A 2 5.74 -15.56 34.31
N LYS A 3 5.27 -16.81 34.18
CA LYS A 3 5.03 -17.47 32.88
C LYS A 3 4.02 -16.73 31.98
N LEU A 4 2.98 -16.14 32.60
CA LEU A 4 1.97 -15.33 31.89
C LEU A 4 2.57 -14.01 31.40
N LEU A 5 3.40 -13.36 32.23
CA LEU A 5 4.08 -12.11 31.88
C LEU A 5 5.09 -12.31 30.75
N THR A 6 5.86 -13.41 30.77
CA THR A 6 6.79 -13.76 29.68
C THR A 6 6.05 -14.06 28.37
N PHE A 7 4.93 -14.78 28.44
CA PHE A 7 4.09 -15.05 27.26
C PHE A 7 3.51 -13.76 26.66
N LEU A 8 3.02 -12.85 27.52
CA LEU A 8 2.53 -11.54 27.10
C LEU A 8 3.66 -10.69 26.48
N SER A 9 4.86 -10.68 27.06
CA SER A 9 6.01 -9.98 26.47
C SER A 9 6.40 -10.50 25.08
N CYS A 10 6.36 -11.81 24.84
CA CYS A 10 6.55 -12.38 23.50
C CYS A 10 5.45 -11.95 22.53
N LEU A 11 4.20 -11.89 22.99
CA LEU A 11 3.07 -11.44 22.17
C LEU A 11 3.20 -9.98 21.74
N TYR A 12 3.75 -9.10 22.59
CA TYR A 12 3.99 -7.69 22.25
C TYR A 12 5.25 -7.45 21.40
N PHE A 13 6.21 -8.38 21.42
CA PHE A 13 7.45 -8.24 20.67
C PHE A 13 7.24 -8.44 19.16
N LEU A 14 6.36 -9.35 18.75
CA LEU A 14 6.07 -9.60 17.33
C LEU A 14 5.50 -8.36 16.61
N PRO A 15 4.45 -7.68 17.13
CA PRO A 15 3.95 -6.43 16.53
C PRO A 15 4.99 -5.31 16.50
N GLN A 16 5.88 -5.25 17.49
CA GLN A 16 6.94 -4.23 17.53
C GLN A 16 7.93 -4.38 16.38
N VAL A 17 8.38 -5.61 16.12
CA VAL A 17 9.29 -5.92 15.00
C VAL A 17 8.61 -5.61 13.67
N CYS A 18 7.35 -6.01 13.49
CA CYS A 18 6.57 -5.65 12.31
C CYS A 18 6.46 -4.13 12.14
N GLY A 19 6.16 -3.40 13.22
CA GLY A 19 6.07 -1.92 13.20
C GLY A 19 7.38 -1.26 12.77
N SER A 20 8.52 -1.72 13.28
CA SER A 20 9.84 -1.21 12.88
C SER A 20 10.17 -1.49 11.42
N ILE A 21 9.82 -2.68 10.90
CA ILE A 21 10.01 -3.00 9.48
C ILE A 21 9.13 -2.09 8.61
N ILE A 22 7.86 -1.95 8.94
CA ILE A 22 6.92 -1.09 8.20
C ILE A 22 7.42 0.36 8.18
N LEU A 23 7.87 0.90 9.32
CA LEU A 23 8.45 2.24 9.40
C LEU A 23 9.69 2.39 8.51
N GLY A 24 10.63 1.45 8.61
CA GLY A 24 11.86 1.48 7.84
C GLY A 24 11.58 1.47 6.33
N VAL A 25 10.72 0.55 5.87
CA VAL A 25 10.31 0.46 4.46
C VAL A 25 9.58 1.74 4.02
N SER A 26 8.68 2.28 4.84
CA SER A 26 7.93 3.48 4.49
C SER A 26 8.83 4.71 4.36
N ILE A 27 9.82 4.86 5.26
CA ILE A 27 10.82 5.93 5.17
C ILE A 27 11.71 5.74 3.94
N TRP A 28 12.14 4.51 3.65
CA TRP A 28 12.93 4.20 2.47
C TRP A 28 12.21 4.63 1.19
N ILE A 29 10.94 4.20 1.01
CA ILE A 29 10.10 4.58 -0.13
C ILE A 29 9.96 6.12 -0.22
N ARG A 30 9.73 6.79 0.92
CA ARG A 30 9.57 8.25 0.98
C ARG A 30 10.81 9.01 0.52
N VAL A 31 12.00 8.46 0.76
CA VAL A 31 13.29 9.07 0.37
C VAL A 31 13.60 8.76 -1.09
N SER A 32 13.50 7.49 -1.50
CA SER A 32 13.74 7.07 -2.89
C SER A 32 12.80 7.77 -3.87
N GLY A 33 11.51 7.89 -3.52
CA GLY A 33 10.53 8.59 -4.35
C GLY A 33 10.76 10.10 -4.42
N ALA A 34 11.33 10.73 -3.38
CA ALA A 34 11.59 12.17 -3.37
C ALA A 34 12.76 12.60 -4.27
N GLN A 35 13.69 11.69 -4.57
CA GLN A 35 14.82 11.96 -5.47
C GLN A 35 14.43 12.03 -6.94
N GLN A 36 13.21 11.62 -7.32
CA GLN A 36 12.77 11.53 -8.72
C GLN A 36 11.75 12.59 -9.15
N VAL A 37 11.23 13.40 -8.23
CA VAL A 37 10.17 14.37 -8.53
C VAL A 37 10.72 15.78 -8.75
N ASN A 38 10.58 16.26 -9.98
CA ASN A 38 10.53 17.68 -10.27
C ASN A 38 9.29 18.30 -9.57
N PRO A 39 9.38 19.49 -8.94
CA PRO A 39 8.37 20.03 -8.02
C PRO A 39 7.03 20.48 -8.65
N CYS A 40 6.68 20.02 -9.86
CA CYS A 40 5.55 20.53 -10.65
C CYS A 40 4.48 19.49 -11.06
N SER A 41 4.38 18.32 -10.43
CA SER A 41 3.33 17.33 -10.75
C SER A 41 2.37 17.08 -9.58
N HIS A 42 1.10 17.46 -9.75
CA HIS A 42 -0.02 17.24 -8.82
C HIS A 42 -0.29 15.74 -8.53
N THR A 43 0.17 14.82 -9.38
CA THR A 43 0.03 13.36 -9.24
C THR A 43 0.94 12.78 -8.14
N SER A 44 1.93 13.54 -7.66
CA SER A 44 2.79 13.14 -6.55
C SER A 44 2.10 13.19 -5.18
N ILE A 45 0.92 13.79 -5.05
CA ILE A 45 0.32 14.07 -3.74
C ILE A 45 -0.29 12.80 -3.11
N THR A 46 -0.83 11.87 -3.90
CA THR A 46 -1.59 10.70 -3.40
C THR A 46 -0.70 9.53 -2.97
N MET A 47 0.34 9.20 -3.76
CA MET A 47 1.38 8.24 -3.38
C MET A 47 2.09 8.68 -2.08
N PHE A 48 2.43 9.96 -1.98
CA PHE A 48 3.05 10.50 -0.77
C PHE A 48 2.08 10.51 0.42
N ALA A 49 0.77 10.74 0.20
CA ALA A 49 -0.21 10.67 1.27
C ALA A 49 -0.30 9.27 1.89
N GLY A 50 -0.32 8.21 1.08
CA GLY A 50 -0.33 6.82 1.55
C GLY A 50 0.91 6.46 2.35
N VAL A 51 2.10 6.81 1.84
CA VAL A 51 3.38 6.54 2.51
C VAL A 51 3.49 7.32 3.83
N ASN A 52 3.07 8.59 3.85
CA ASN A 52 3.06 9.39 5.09
C ASN A 52 2.11 8.79 6.15
N LEU A 53 0.97 8.22 5.73
CA LEU A 53 0.05 7.53 6.64
C LEU A 53 0.66 6.24 7.20
N LEU A 54 1.38 5.46 6.37
CA LEU A 54 2.12 4.27 6.82
C LEU A 54 3.21 4.64 7.84
N ILE A 55 3.94 5.75 7.63
CA ILE A 55 4.91 6.26 8.60
C ILE A 55 4.22 6.61 9.92
N ALA A 56 3.10 7.34 9.88
CA ALA A 56 2.37 7.72 11.09
C ALA A 56 1.86 6.49 11.86
N VAL A 57 1.25 5.52 11.16
CA VAL A 57 0.74 4.28 11.76
C VAL A 57 1.86 3.44 12.35
N GLY A 58 2.95 3.25 11.60
CA GLY A 58 4.12 2.51 12.08
C GLY A 58 4.74 3.14 13.33
N ALA A 59 4.81 4.47 13.41
CA ALA A 59 5.33 5.19 14.56
C ALA A 59 4.45 4.98 15.80
N ILE A 60 3.14 5.06 15.64
CA ILE A 60 2.16 4.81 16.71
C ILE A 60 2.30 3.36 17.22
N ILE A 61 2.38 2.38 16.32
CA ILE A 61 2.55 0.97 16.70
C ILE A 61 3.85 0.77 17.48
N MET A 62 4.95 1.39 17.03
CA MET A 62 6.25 1.29 17.69
C MET A 62 6.24 1.91 19.10
N VAL A 63 5.58 3.05 19.28
CA VAL A 63 5.46 3.70 20.61
C VAL A 63 4.59 2.88 21.54
N LEU A 64 3.42 2.41 21.08
CA LEU A 64 2.50 1.62 21.90
C LEU A 64 3.08 0.26 22.26
N GLY A 65 3.77 -0.40 21.34
CA GLY A 65 4.45 -1.67 21.62
C GLY A 65 5.60 -1.51 22.62
N PHE A 66 6.36 -0.41 22.56
CA PHE A 66 7.37 -0.07 23.56
C PHE A 66 6.75 0.14 24.95
N LEU A 67 5.68 0.95 25.03
CA LEU A 67 4.96 1.21 26.28
C LEU A 67 4.36 -0.07 26.86
N GLY A 68 3.79 -0.94 26.03
CA GLY A 68 3.26 -2.24 26.45
C GLY A 68 4.33 -3.18 26.99
N CYS A 69 5.44 -3.34 26.26
CA CYS A 69 6.54 -4.22 26.66
C CYS A 69 7.25 -3.71 27.93
N CYS A 70 7.67 -2.44 27.95
CA CYS A 70 8.31 -1.85 29.13
C CYS A 70 7.38 -1.72 30.33
N GLY A 71 6.09 -1.43 30.10
CA GLY A 71 5.08 -1.37 31.15
C GLY A 71 4.87 -2.71 31.85
N ALA A 72 4.86 -3.81 31.08
CA ALA A 72 4.77 -5.16 31.62
C ALA A 72 6.03 -5.57 32.40
N ILE A 73 7.23 -5.29 31.86
CA ILE A 73 8.50 -5.66 32.50
C ILE A 73 8.75 -4.85 33.78
N LYS A 74 8.49 -3.54 33.75
CA LYS A 74 8.71 -2.65 34.91
C LYS A 74 7.57 -2.66 35.92
N GLU A 75 6.51 -3.44 35.67
CA GLU A 75 5.27 -3.48 36.48
C GLU A 75 4.73 -2.05 36.77
N SER A 76 4.97 -1.12 35.84
CA SER A 76 4.68 0.29 36.04
C SER A 76 3.23 0.58 35.66
N ARG A 77 2.41 0.83 36.69
CA ARG A 77 1.00 1.23 36.54
C ARG A 77 0.83 2.41 35.57
N CYS A 78 1.70 3.41 35.63
CA CYS A 78 1.60 4.61 34.80
C CYS A 78 1.82 4.30 33.30
N MET A 79 2.87 3.53 32.97
CA MET A 79 3.14 3.12 31.58
C MET A 79 2.01 2.24 31.02
N LEU A 80 1.49 1.33 31.85
CA LEU A 80 0.38 0.47 31.46
C LEU A 80 -0.92 1.27 31.26
N MET A 81 -1.19 2.27 32.11
CA MET A 81 -2.33 3.19 31.93
C MET A 81 -2.23 3.98 30.62
N LEU A 82 -1.06 4.53 30.30
CA LEU A 82 -0.84 5.23 29.03
C LEU A 82 -1.07 4.33 27.83
N PHE A 83 -0.63 3.07 27.89
CA PHE A 83 -0.90 2.07 26.86
C PHE A 83 -2.41 1.84 26.69
N PHE A 84 -3.15 1.63 27.78
CA PHE A 84 -4.61 1.45 27.72
C PHE A 84 -5.34 2.67 27.17
N ILE A 85 -4.96 3.88 27.60
CA ILE A 85 -5.54 5.12 27.09
C ILE A 85 -5.25 5.26 25.59
N GLY A 86 -4.02 4.98 25.16
CA GLY A 86 -3.65 5.01 23.74
C GLY A 86 -4.46 4.04 22.88
N LEU A 87 -4.64 2.79 23.35
CA LEU A 87 -5.50 1.81 22.67
C LEU A 87 -6.95 2.29 22.60
N LEU A 88 -7.48 2.84 23.70
CA LEU A 88 -8.85 3.34 23.74
C LEU A 88 -9.07 4.50 22.76
N LEU A 89 -8.10 5.42 22.64
CA LEU A 89 -8.14 6.49 21.64
C LEU A 89 -8.12 5.95 20.21
N ILE A 90 -7.31 4.92 19.92
CA ILE A 90 -7.30 4.27 18.60
C ILE A 90 -8.65 3.65 18.29
N VAL A 91 -9.28 2.96 19.25
CA VAL A 91 -10.61 2.36 19.04
C VAL A 91 -11.64 3.44 18.73
N ILE A 92 -11.63 4.57 19.45
CA ILE A 92 -12.53 5.70 19.16
C ILE A 92 -12.28 6.24 17.75
N LEU A 93 -11.02 6.40 17.34
CA LEU A 93 -10.67 6.86 15.99
C LEU A 93 -11.11 5.85 14.92
N GLN A 94 -10.95 4.55 15.14
CA GLN A 94 -11.39 3.50 14.22
C GLN A 94 -12.90 3.48 14.06
N VAL A 95 -13.66 3.58 15.16
CA VAL A 95 -15.13 3.64 15.11
C VAL A 95 -15.58 4.91 14.40
N THR A 96 -14.98 6.05 14.72
CA THR A 96 -15.30 7.34 14.07
C THR A 96 -14.99 7.29 12.58
N GLY A 97 -13.81 6.79 12.20
CA GLY A 97 -13.40 6.60 10.81
C GLY A 97 -14.32 5.64 10.06
N GLY A 98 -14.74 4.54 10.69
CA GLY A 98 -15.69 3.58 10.12
C GLY A 98 -17.07 4.20 9.87
N ILE A 99 -17.60 4.96 10.83
CA ILE A 99 -18.88 5.67 10.67
C ILE A 99 -18.78 6.72 9.57
N LEU A 100 -17.74 7.57 9.58
CA LEU A 100 -17.53 8.58 8.55
C LEU A 100 -17.36 7.94 7.16
N GLY A 101 -16.61 6.84 7.05
CA GLY A 101 -16.45 6.10 5.81
C GLY A 101 -17.76 5.55 5.28
N ALA A 102 -18.63 5.05 6.16
CA ALA A 102 -19.96 4.56 5.78
C ALA A 102 -20.90 5.70 5.35
N VAL A 103 -20.92 6.81 6.08
CA VAL A 103 -21.80 7.96 5.80
C VAL A 103 -21.39 8.69 4.52
N TYR A 104 -20.08 8.90 4.32
CA TYR A 104 -19.53 9.62 3.17
C TYR A 104 -19.12 8.71 2.01
N LYS A 105 -19.67 7.49 1.93
CA LYS A 105 -19.29 6.48 0.94
C LYS A 105 -19.20 7.03 -0.48
N SER A 106 -20.23 7.75 -0.95
CA SER A 106 -20.23 8.32 -2.32
C SER A 106 -19.14 9.36 -2.56
N LYS A 107 -18.74 10.12 -1.53
CA LYS A 107 -17.63 11.07 -1.62
C LYS A 107 -16.29 10.35 -1.64
N VAL A 108 -16.15 9.29 -0.85
CA VAL A 108 -14.97 8.42 -0.85
C VAL A 108 -14.81 7.73 -2.22
N GLU A 109 -15.88 7.16 -2.77
CA GLU A 109 -15.87 6.54 -4.10
C GLU A 109 -15.43 7.54 -5.19
N LEU A 110 -15.96 8.77 -5.15
CA LEU A 110 -15.54 9.83 -6.08
C LEU A 110 -14.05 10.16 -5.92
N ALA A 111 -13.57 10.34 -4.69
CA ALA A 111 -12.17 10.67 -4.43
C ALA A 111 -11.21 9.53 -4.85
N VAL A 112 -11.61 8.28 -4.61
CA VAL A 112 -10.87 7.09 -5.05
C VAL A 112 -10.84 7.02 -6.57
N ASN A 113 -11.98 7.20 -7.27
CA ASN A 113 -12.02 7.18 -8.73
C ASN A 113 -11.13 8.26 -9.35
N LEU A 114 -11.19 9.50 -8.85
CA LEU A 114 -10.30 10.58 -9.31
C LEU A 114 -8.82 10.25 -9.10
N THR A 115 -8.50 9.60 -7.97
CA THR A 115 -7.14 9.14 -7.69
C THR A 115 -6.72 8.03 -8.66
N LEU A 116 -7.60 7.07 -8.92
CA LEU A 116 -7.32 5.97 -9.85
C LEU A 116 -7.15 6.48 -11.28
N GLU A 117 -7.97 7.41 -11.73
CA GLU A 117 -7.83 8.07 -13.03
C GLU A 117 -6.47 8.78 -13.16
N ALA A 118 -6.04 9.53 -12.13
CA ALA A 118 -4.72 10.17 -12.14
C ALA A 118 -3.55 9.17 -12.19
N ASN A 119 -3.71 7.98 -11.61
CA ASN A 119 -2.72 6.90 -11.71
C ASN A 119 -2.73 6.27 -13.11
N VAL A 120 -3.89 6.11 -13.74
CA VAL A 120 -4.00 5.68 -15.14
C VAL A 120 -3.29 6.68 -16.06
N ASP A 121 -3.46 7.98 -15.86
CA ASP A 121 -2.73 9.00 -16.63
C ASP A 121 -1.20 8.85 -16.50
N ALA A 122 -0.70 8.46 -15.32
CA ALA A 122 0.72 8.17 -15.12
C ALA A 122 1.18 6.91 -15.88
N LEU A 123 0.33 5.89 -16.02
CA LEU A 123 0.59 4.71 -16.84
C LEU A 123 0.60 5.03 -18.34
N GLN A 124 -0.26 5.96 -18.79
CA GLN A 124 -0.31 6.40 -20.18
C GLN A 124 0.79 7.38 -20.55
N SER A 125 1.38 8.07 -19.57
CA SER A 125 2.44 9.04 -19.82
C SER A 125 3.60 8.43 -20.60
N THR A 126 4.00 9.11 -21.66
CA THR A 126 5.19 8.78 -22.46
C THR A 126 6.45 9.50 -21.96
N THR A 127 6.29 10.42 -20.99
CA THR A 127 7.42 11.08 -20.32
C THR A 127 8.16 10.09 -19.43
N GLY A 128 9.49 10.15 -19.43
CA GLY A 128 10.34 9.25 -18.64
C GLY A 128 10.19 9.37 -17.12
N VAL A 129 9.40 10.35 -16.64
CA VAL A 129 9.18 10.64 -15.21
C VAL A 129 8.53 9.45 -14.50
N TYR A 130 7.61 8.75 -15.17
CA TYR A 130 6.85 7.65 -14.57
C TYR A 130 7.38 6.26 -14.97
N LYS A 131 8.57 6.19 -15.58
CA LYS A 131 9.11 4.92 -16.09
C LYS A 131 9.33 3.89 -14.97
N GLU A 132 9.85 4.30 -13.83
CA GLU A 132 10.04 3.40 -12.68
C GLU A 132 8.71 2.88 -12.14
N TYR A 133 7.70 3.77 -12.03
CA TYR A 133 6.36 3.37 -11.64
C TYR A 133 5.75 2.37 -12.64
N GLN A 134 5.90 2.61 -13.94
CA GLN A 134 5.42 1.72 -14.99
C GLN A 134 6.10 0.34 -14.95
N GLU A 135 7.41 0.28 -14.73
CA GLU A 135 8.16 -0.97 -14.62
C GLU A 135 7.73 -1.76 -13.37
N SER A 136 7.61 -1.09 -12.22
CA SER A 136 7.12 -1.72 -10.99
C SER A 136 5.67 -2.19 -11.12
N PHE A 137 4.82 -1.45 -11.83
CA PHE A 137 3.43 -1.83 -12.06
C PHE A 137 3.31 -3.02 -13.02
N GLN A 138 4.13 -3.10 -14.07
CA GLN A 138 4.20 -4.27 -14.95
C GLN A 138 4.66 -5.52 -14.19
N GLU A 139 5.59 -5.38 -13.24
CA GLU A 139 6.00 -6.50 -12.39
C GLU A 139 4.84 -6.98 -11.53
N PHE A 140 4.12 -6.05 -10.89
CA PHE A 140 2.94 -6.36 -10.11
C PHE A 140 1.86 -7.07 -10.93
N GLU A 141 1.56 -6.60 -12.15
CA GLU A 141 0.64 -7.24 -13.09
C GLU A 141 1.07 -8.67 -13.43
N ARG A 142 2.37 -8.90 -13.64
CA ARG A 142 2.94 -10.22 -13.94
C ARG A 142 2.85 -11.18 -12.76
N GLU A 143 3.19 -10.71 -11.55
CA GLU A 143 3.14 -11.51 -10.32
C GLU A 143 1.70 -11.90 -9.96
N ASN A 144 0.74 -11.00 -10.19
CA ASN A 144 -0.66 -11.21 -9.85
C ASN A 144 -1.51 -11.71 -11.03
N GLN A 145 -0.90 -11.93 -12.19
CA GLN A 145 -1.56 -12.45 -13.40
C GLN A 145 -2.80 -11.65 -13.77
N CYS A 146 -2.71 -10.32 -13.67
CA CYS A 146 -3.78 -9.37 -13.98
C CYS A 146 -3.28 -8.30 -14.95
N CYS A 147 -4.19 -7.49 -15.49
CA CYS A 147 -3.85 -6.43 -16.43
C CYS A 147 -4.69 -5.18 -16.23
N GLY A 148 -4.03 -4.03 -16.12
CA GLY A 148 -4.63 -2.71 -15.94
C GLY A 148 -5.07 -2.41 -14.50
N LEU A 149 -5.42 -1.15 -14.27
CA LEU A 149 -5.85 -0.64 -12.96
C LEU A 149 -7.37 -0.44 -12.91
N LEU A 150 -7.96 0.16 -13.95
CA LEU A 150 -9.38 0.54 -14.06
C LEU A 150 -10.05 -0.05 -15.29
N ASN A 151 -9.46 0.05 -16.48
CA ASN A 151 -10.06 -0.34 -17.76
C ASN A 151 -9.28 -1.45 -18.47
N GLY A 152 -8.42 -2.15 -17.74
CA GLY A 152 -7.64 -3.26 -18.25
C GLY A 152 -6.47 -2.78 -19.13
N PRO A 153 -6.16 -3.44 -20.26
CA PRO A 153 -5.04 -3.05 -21.12
C PRO A 153 -5.16 -1.63 -21.70
N LYS A 154 -6.37 -1.03 -21.69
CA LYS A 154 -6.61 0.35 -22.11
C LYS A 154 -5.92 1.38 -21.22
N ASP A 155 -5.66 1.05 -19.96
CA ASP A 155 -5.00 1.96 -19.03
C ASP A 155 -3.56 2.26 -19.41
N TRP A 156 -2.96 1.43 -20.26
CA TRP A 156 -1.60 1.64 -20.78
C TRP A 156 -1.54 2.57 -22.01
N GLY A 157 -2.68 2.92 -22.61
CA GLY A 157 -2.75 3.85 -23.73
C GLY A 157 -1.77 3.51 -24.87
N GLU A 158 -1.02 4.50 -25.34
CA GLU A 158 -0.02 4.30 -26.42
C GLU A 158 1.16 3.42 -25.98
N ASN A 159 1.47 3.36 -24.68
CA ASN A 159 2.56 2.53 -24.18
C ASN A 159 2.33 1.04 -24.46
N PHE A 160 1.08 0.60 -24.54
CA PHE A 160 0.71 -0.78 -24.89
C PHE A 160 1.23 -1.18 -26.27
N ASN A 161 1.14 -0.28 -27.25
CA ASN A 161 1.46 -0.55 -28.65
C ASN A 161 2.95 -0.37 -29.00
N LYS A 162 3.79 0.03 -28.05
CA LYS A 162 5.21 0.22 -28.31
C LYS A 162 5.86 -1.11 -28.74
N PRO A 163 6.74 -1.09 -29.76
CA PRO A 163 7.48 -2.28 -30.17
C PRO A 163 8.27 -2.81 -28.97
N PHE A 164 8.21 -4.13 -28.74
CA PHE A 164 8.81 -4.84 -27.59
C PHE A 164 8.18 -4.57 -26.22
N SER A 165 7.03 -3.89 -26.12
CA SER A 165 6.31 -3.81 -24.85
C SER A 165 5.91 -5.22 -24.39
N LYS A 166 6.19 -5.59 -23.14
CA LYS A 166 5.71 -6.87 -22.53
C LYS A 166 4.53 -6.67 -21.58
N ILE A 167 3.88 -5.51 -21.70
CA ILE A 167 2.76 -5.09 -20.86
C ILE A 167 1.67 -6.15 -20.89
N CYS A 168 1.22 -6.57 -19.71
CA CYS A 168 0.19 -7.58 -19.49
C CYS A 168 0.40 -8.93 -20.19
N GLN A 169 1.61 -9.27 -20.65
CA GLN A 169 1.84 -10.46 -21.46
C GLN A 169 1.51 -11.74 -20.67
N CYS A 170 0.66 -12.59 -21.25
CA CYS A 170 0.26 -13.86 -20.67
C CYS A 170 0.91 -15.02 -21.42
N ASP A 171 1.67 -15.85 -20.70
CA ASP A 171 2.34 -17.01 -21.27
C ASP A 171 1.42 -18.25 -21.18
N LEU A 172 1.09 -18.82 -22.34
CA LEU A 172 0.19 -19.98 -22.49
C LEU A 172 0.87 -21.32 -22.16
N GLU A 173 2.07 -21.29 -21.59
CA GLU A 173 2.93 -22.47 -21.42
C GLU A 173 2.47 -23.40 -20.28
N ASN A 174 1.51 -22.97 -19.46
CA ASN A 174 0.93 -23.77 -18.37
C ASN A 174 -0.57 -24.05 -18.60
N PRO A 175 -1.05 -25.28 -18.37
CA PRO A 175 -2.49 -25.60 -18.50
C PRO A 175 -3.36 -24.74 -17.57
N SER A 176 -2.82 -24.29 -16.43
CA SER A 176 -3.49 -23.40 -15.46
C SER A 176 -3.57 -21.93 -15.90
N SER A 177 -2.76 -21.48 -16.89
CA SER A 177 -2.80 -20.08 -17.37
C SER A 177 -3.82 -19.87 -18.50
N SER A 178 -4.30 -20.95 -19.13
CA SER A 178 -5.26 -20.87 -20.23
C SER A 178 -6.58 -20.18 -19.86
N ASP A 179 -7.08 -20.40 -18.64
CA ASP A 179 -8.30 -19.76 -18.13
C ASP A 179 -8.11 -18.30 -17.69
N LEU A 180 -6.86 -17.85 -17.50
CA LEU A 180 -6.51 -16.51 -17.03
C LEU A 180 -6.12 -15.56 -18.17
N CYS A 181 -5.79 -16.10 -19.35
CA CYS A 181 -5.45 -15.29 -20.52
C CYS A 181 -6.70 -14.91 -21.35
N THR A 182 -6.65 -13.75 -22.01
CA THR A 182 -7.59 -13.34 -23.05
C THR A 182 -6.85 -12.74 -24.24
N LYS A 183 -7.42 -12.84 -25.43
CA LYS A 183 -6.80 -12.26 -26.64
C LYS A 183 -7.24 -10.80 -26.80
N TYR A 184 -6.28 -9.89 -26.80
CA TYR A 184 -6.51 -8.45 -26.99
C TYR A 184 -5.53 -7.91 -28.04
N GLN A 185 -6.06 -7.25 -29.08
CA GLN A 185 -5.27 -6.68 -30.19
C GLN A 185 -4.22 -7.65 -30.77
N GLY A 186 -4.59 -8.93 -30.91
CA GLY A 186 -3.71 -9.95 -31.49
C GLY A 186 -2.70 -10.58 -30.52
N ARG A 187 -2.61 -10.10 -29.27
CA ARG A 187 -1.72 -10.61 -28.21
C ARG A 187 -2.52 -11.34 -27.13
N TYR A 188 -1.91 -12.31 -26.47
CA TYR A 188 -2.49 -12.90 -25.25
C TYR A 188 -2.07 -12.08 -24.04
N ILE A 189 -3.06 -11.61 -23.29
CA ILE A 189 -2.87 -10.81 -22.08
C ILE A 189 -3.62 -11.41 -20.90
N TYR A 190 -3.20 -11.07 -19.69
CA TYR A 190 -3.96 -11.44 -18.49
C TYR A 190 -5.35 -10.78 -18.49
N LYS A 191 -6.34 -11.49 -17.94
CA LYS A 191 -7.67 -10.93 -17.69
C LYS A 191 -7.59 -9.83 -16.62
N LYS A 192 -8.54 -8.90 -16.69
CA LYS A 192 -8.76 -7.88 -15.67
C LYS A 192 -9.41 -8.50 -14.44
#